data_AF-A0A5K1BQV3-F1
#
_entry.id   AF-A0A5K1BQV3-F1
#
_cell.length_a   1.000
_cell.length_b   1.000
_cell.length_c   1.000
_cell.angle_alpha   90.00
_cell.angle_beta   90.00
_cell.angle_gamma   90.00
#
_symmetry.space_group_name_H-M   'P 1'
#
loop_
_entity.id
_entity.type
_entity.pdbx_description
1 polymer ?
#
loop_
_entity_poly.entity_id
_entity_poly.type
_entity_poly.pdbx_seq_one_letter_code
_entity_poly.pdbx_strand_id
1 'polypeptide(L)' 'VLEALTTEKCLERFSLERLEILGDSFLKYAVSRHLFLSKEALNEGRLTDTRSSIVKNLNLYTLAVRRNLQ' A
#
# COMPACT_ATOMS: atom_id res chain seq x y z
N VAL A 1 -15.34 -2.46 -5.93
CA VAL A 1 -14.54 -1.39 -6.56
C VAL A 1 -15.09 -0.01 -6.23
N LEU A 2 -16.39 0.25 -6.40
CA LEU A 2 -16.99 1.56 -6.07
C LEU A 2 -16.66 2.05 -4.64
N GLU A 3 -16.85 1.19 -3.62
CA GLU A 3 -16.51 1.52 -2.22
C GLU A 3 -15.05 1.97 -2.02
N ALA A 4 -14.11 1.39 -2.77
CA ALA A 4 -12.70 1.77 -2.69
C ALA A 4 -12.39 3.13 -3.34
N LEU A 5 -13.31 3.64 -4.17
CA LEU A 5 -13.22 4.95 -4.82
C LEU A 5 -14.04 6.02 -4.09
N THR A 6 -14.82 5.63 -3.08
CA THR A 6 -15.68 6.53 -2.32
C THR A 6 -14.96 7.04 -1.08
N THR A 7 -14.61 8.32 -1.09
CA THR A 7 -14.02 8.98 0.07
C THR A 7 -15.08 9.31 1.12
N GLU A 8 -14.69 9.46 2.39
CA GLU A 8 -15.57 9.98 3.45
C GLU A 8 -16.27 11.31 3.08
N LYS A 9 -15.62 12.15 2.25
CA LYS A 9 -16.18 13.42 1.79
C LYS A 9 -17.38 13.28 0.86
N CYS A 10 -17.63 12.09 0.32
CA CYS A 10 -18.79 11.83 -0.52
C CYS A 10 -20.09 11.73 0.29
N LEU A 11 -20.03 11.62 1.62
CA LEU A 11 -21.19 11.51 2.52
C LEU A 11 -22.12 10.34 2.17
N GLU A 12 -21.56 9.30 1.57
CA GLU A 12 -22.24 8.05 1.24
C GLU A 12 -22.32 7.13 2.45
N ARG A 13 -23.18 6.10 2.38
CA ARG A 13 -23.32 5.09 3.44
C ARG A 13 -22.10 4.17 3.61
N PHE A 14 -21.15 4.23 2.69
CA PHE A 14 -19.95 3.41 2.66
C PHE A 14 -18.75 4.29 2.26
N SER A 15 -17.57 3.91 2.72
CA SER A 15 -16.32 4.61 2.43
C SER A 15 -15.16 3.64 2.30
N LEU A 16 -14.06 4.14 1.73
CA LEU A 16 -12.85 3.35 1.52
C LEU A 16 -12.11 3.00 2.81
N GLU A 17 -12.43 3.57 3.97
CA GLU A 17 -11.61 3.45 5.20
C GLU A 17 -11.36 1.99 5.60
N ARG A 18 -12.39 1.14 5.58
CA ARG A 18 -12.25 -0.28 5.93
C ARG A 18 -11.36 -1.03 4.92
N LEU A 19 -11.47 -0.67 3.64
CA LEU A 19 -10.67 -1.24 2.57
C LEU A 19 -9.23 -0.73 2.62
N GLU A 20 -9.01 0.52 3.01
CA GLU A 20 -7.69 1.11 3.26
C GLU A 20 -6.98 0.37 4.39
N ILE A 21 -7.64 0.15 5.54
CA ILE A 21 -7.06 -0.57 6.67
C ILE A 21 -6.60 -1.97 6.25
N LEU A 22 -7.47 -2.69 5.52
CA LEU A 22 -7.12 -4.02 5.01
C LEU A 22 -5.99 -3.95 3.97
N GLY A 23 -6.08 -3.01 3.04
CA GLY A 23 -5.12 -2.81 1.96
C GLY A 23 -3.72 -2.47 2.47
N ASP A 24 -3.60 -1.63 3.50
CA ASP A 24 -2.33 -1.27 4.14
C ASP A 24 -1.65 -2.51 4.75
N SER A 25 -2.41 -3.31 5.52
CA SER A 25 -1.89 -4.55 6.11
C SER A 25 -1.45 -5.55 5.04
N PHE A 26 -2.24 -5.69 3.96
CA PHE A 26 -1.94 -6.58 2.85
C PHE A 26 -0.68 -6.14 2.09
N LEU A 27 -0.55 -4.86 1.75
CA LEU A 27 0.62 -4.32 1.04
C LEU A 27 1.88 -4.50 1.87
N LYS A 28 1.83 -4.20 3.18
CA LYS A 28 2.95 -4.43 4.11
C LYS A 28 3.38 -5.90 4.12
N TYR A 29 2.43 -6.83 4.21
CA TYR A 29 2.74 -8.27 4.18
C TYR A 29 3.30 -8.72 2.82
N ALA A 30 2.63 -8.39 1.73
CA ALA A 30 3.00 -8.84 0.39
C ALA A 30 4.39 -8.34 -0.01
N VAL A 31 4.70 -7.07 0.26
CA VAL A 31 6.02 -6.49 -0.01
C VAL A 31 7.08 -7.13 0.90
N SER A 32 6.79 -7.32 2.20
CA SER A 32 7.73 -7.98 3.12
C SER A 32 8.07 -9.40 2.65
N ARG A 33 7.05 -10.19 2.30
CA ARG A 33 7.22 -11.56 1.80
C ARG A 33 8.00 -11.57 0.49
N HIS A 34 7.68 -10.67 -0.44
CA HIS A 34 8.39 -10.59 -1.71
C HIS A 34 9.87 -10.25 -1.52
N LEU A 35 10.19 -9.28 -0.65
CA LEU A 35 11.57 -8.92 -0.35
C LEU A 35 12.32 -10.05 0.34
N PHE A 36 11.69 -10.71 1.31
CA PHE A 36 12.28 -11.84 2.03
C PHE A 36 12.64 -13.02 1.10
N LEU A 37 11.77 -13.33 0.14
CA LEU A 37 11.99 -14.44 -0.79
C LEU A 37 12.91 -14.09 -1.98
N SER A 38 12.96 -12.83 -2.40
CA SER A 38 13.73 -12.41 -3.59
C SER A 38 15.14 -11.91 -3.28
N LYS A 39 15.46 -11.65 -2.02
CA LYS A 39 16.75 -11.08 -1.60
C LYS A 39 17.46 -12.04 -0.64
N GLU A 40 18.11 -13.04 -1.21
CA GLU A 40 19.08 -13.85 -0.49
C GLU A 40 20.21 -12.93 0.01
N ALA A 41 20.38 -12.80 1.33
CA ALA A 41 21.43 -12.03 2.02
C ALA A 41 21.21 -10.52 2.32
N LEU A 42 19.98 -9.99 2.30
CA LEU A 42 19.73 -8.71 2.98
C LEU A 42 19.47 -8.92 4.47
N ASN A 43 20.08 -8.07 5.30
CA ASN A 43 19.78 -8.02 6.74
C ASN A 43 18.42 -7.38 7.00
N GLU A 44 17.88 -7.60 8.20
CA GLU A 44 16.54 -7.17 8.60
C GLU A 44 16.34 -5.65 8.46
N GLY A 45 17.32 -4.84 8.90
CA GLY A 45 17.27 -3.39 8.73
C GLY A 45 17.12 -2.95 7.26
N ARG A 46 17.91 -3.50 6.34
CA ARG A 46 17.81 -3.16 4.91
C ARG A 46 16.50 -3.64 4.29
N LEU A 47 15.96 -4.78 4.74
CA LEU A 47 14.64 -5.25 4.32
C LEU A 47 13.55 -4.28 4.79
N THR A 48 13.62 -3.82 6.04
CA THR A 48 12.70 -2.85 6.62
C THR A 48 12.77 -1.49 5.90
N ASP A 49 13.96 -0.99 5.61
CA ASP A 49 14.16 0.27 4.86
C ASP A 49 13.60 0.16 3.44
N THR A 50 13.90 -0.94 2.76
CA THR A 50 13.43 -1.18 1.39
C THR A 50 11.91 -1.30 1.36
N ARG A 51 11.32 -2.07 2.27
CA ARG A 51 9.87 -2.18 2.42
C ARG A 51 9.24 -0.81 2.64
N SER A 52 9.75 -0.05 3.60
CA SER A 52 9.24 1.29 3.95
C SER A 52 9.31 2.23 2.75
N SER A 53 10.38 2.17 1.94
CA SER A 53 10.50 2.97 0.72
C SER A 53 9.46 2.59 -0.35
N ILE A 54 9.08 1.32 -0.43
CA ILE A 54 8.07 0.82 -1.38
C ILE A 54 6.66 1.19 -0.94
N VAL A 55 6.31 0.99 0.34
CA VAL A 55 4.95 1.21 0.85
C VAL A 55 4.68 2.64 1.35
N LYS A 56 5.67 3.54 1.28
CA LYS A 56 5.47 4.95 1.68
C LYS A 56 4.41 5.64 0.81
N ASN A 57 3.65 6.54 1.44
CA ASN A 57 2.57 7.31 0.80
C ASN A 57 3.04 8.01 -0.49
N LEU A 58 4.22 8.63 -0.50
CA LEU A 58 4.73 9.31 -1.70
C LEU A 58 4.91 8.35 -2.90
N ASN A 59 5.40 7.13 -2.65
CA ASN A 59 5.59 6.14 -3.70
C ASN A 59 4.25 5.59 -4.18
N LEU A 60 3.35 5.25 -3.24
CA LEU A 60 2.01 4.77 -3.56
C LEU A 60 1.18 5.81 -4.31
N TYR A 61 1.27 7.09 -3.93
CA TYR A 61 0.64 8.21 -4.65
C TYR A 61 1.18 8.33 -6.09
N THR A 62 2.51 8.27 -6.26
CA THR A 62 3.12 8.30 -7.59
C THR A 62 2.63 7.15 -8.47
N LEU A 63 2.46 5.95 -7.90
CA LEU A 63 1.88 4.80 -8.60
C LEU A 63 0.40 5.01 -8.92
N ALA A 64 -0.38 5.60 -8.02
CA ALA A 64 -1.79 5.91 -8.25
C ALA A 64 -1.97 6.89 -9.43
N VAL A 65 -1.17 7.97 -9.47
CA VAL A 65 -1.17 8.93 -10.59
C VAL A 65 -0.83 8.24 -11.92
N ARG A 66 0.20 7.39 -11.94
CA ARG A 66 0.56 6.62 -13.15
C ARG A 66 -0.55 5.66 -13.61
N ARG A 67 -1.48 5.32 -12.73
CA ARG A 67 -2.62 4.44 -13.02
C ARG A 67 -3.94 5.20 -13.18
N ASN A 68 -3.91 6.54 -13.16
CA ASN A 68 -5.08 7.42 -13.20
C ASN A 68 -6.09 7.16 -12.06
N LEU A 69 -5.57 6.91 -10.85
CA LEU A 69 -6.37 6.65 -9.64
C LEU A 69 -6.32 7.82 -8.63
N GLN A 70 -5.97 9.03 -9.10
CA GLN A 70 -5.96 10.26 -8.30
C GLN A 70 -7.32 10.95 -8.31
#